data_AF-C5B427-F1
#
_entry.id   AF-C5B427-F1
#
_cell.length_a   1.000
_cell.length_b   1.000
_cell.length_c   1.000
_cell.angle_alpha   90.00
_cell.angle_beta   90.00
_cell.angle_gamma   90.00
#
_symmetry.space_group_name_H-M   'P 1'
#
loop_
_entity.id
_entity.type
_entity.pdbx_description
1 polymer ?
#
loop_
_entity_poly.entity_id
_entity_poly.type
_entity_poly.pdbx_seq_one_letter_code
_entity_poly.pdbx_strand_id
1 'polypeptide(L)'
;MVSVHPRESAAADVRALLDEMAAGVMPSRERMTGVLEGALAVLAYEPPPRDPAPELLRALALMVGDPRIVSTGDLGRSLDGMLNTERACSLGGNRMRQMLARGWVVRERFARWAVTPEGRAEHERRAGAVPASDVAPG
;
A
#
# COMPACT_ATOMS: atom_id res chain seq x y z
N MET A 1 4.77 18.99 -20.77
CA MET A 1 4.93 18.99 -19.30
C MET A 1 5.66 17.70 -18.95
N VAL A 2 6.95 17.78 -18.60
CA VAL A 2 7.77 16.57 -18.36
C VAL A 2 7.52 16.13 -16.91
N SER A 3 6.82 15.01 -16.71
CA SER A 3 6.72 14.40 -15.38
C SER A 3 8.08 13.82 -15.00
N VAL A 4 8.83 14.54 -14.18
CA VAL A 4 10.06 14.02 -13.58
C VAL A 4 9.69 12.95 -12.58
N HIS A 5 10.27 11.76 -12.70
CA HIS A 5 9.95 10.65 -11.80
C HIS A 5 10.39 11.03 -10.37
N PRO A 6 9.60 10.74 -9.30
CA PRO A 6 9.93 11.19 -7.94
C PRO A 6 11.34 10.78 -7.47
N ARG A 7 11.80 9.61 -7.92
CA ARG A 7 13.16 9.10 -7.68
C ARG A 7 14.25 9.90 -8.37
N GLU A 8 13.99 10.39 -9.59
CA GLU A 8 14.93 11.23 -10.34
C GLU A 8 15.07 12.61 -9.69
N SER A 9 13.96 13.17 -9.20
CA SER A 9 13.96 14.42 -8.44
C SER A 9 14.76 14.28 -7.13
N ALA A 10 14.47 13.23 -6.35
CA ALA A 10 15.19 12.97 -5.10
C ALA A 10 16.69 12.73 -5.31
N ALA A 11 17.06 12.02 -6.38
CA ALA A 11 18.47 11.80 -6.73
C ALA A 11 19.17 13.10 -7.16
N ALA A 12 18.47 14.00 -7.87
CA ALA A 12 18.99 15.30 -8.25
C ALA A 12 19.23 16.20 -7.03
N ASP A 13 18.30 16.20 -6.07
CA ASP A 13 18.43 16.99 -4.84
C ASP A 13 19.61 16.51 -3.97
N VAL A 14 19.81 15.20 -3.84
CA VAL A 14 20.98 14.62 -3.15
C VAL A 14 22.27 14.93 -3.90
N ARG A 15 22.27 14.86 -5.24
CA ARG A 15 23.45 15.19 -6.05
C ARG A 15 23.85 16.65 -5.88
N ALA A 16 22.89 17.57 -5.94
CA ALA A 16 23.15 18.99 -5.73
C ALA A 16 23.74 19.27 -4.34
N LEU A 17 23.24 18.61 -3.30
CA LEU A 17 23.80 18.70 -1.95
C LEU A 17 25.26 18.24 -1.90
N LEU A 18 25.59 17.13 -2.57
CA LEU A 18 26.96 16.60 -2.64
C LEU A 18 27.90 17.50 -3.44
N ASP A 19 27.42 18.09 -4.53
CA ASP A 19 28.20 19.00 -5.37
C ASP A 19 28.52 20.31 -4.62
N GLU A 20 27.59 20.84 -3.83
CA GLU A 20 27.83 21.99 -2.95
C GLU A 20 28.89 21.69 -1.88
N MET A 21 28.80 20.51 -1.25
CA MET A 21 29.80 20.06 -0.28
C MET A 21 31.19 19.86 -0.93
N ALA A 22 31.23 19.33 -2.15
CA ALA A 22 32.46 19.17 -2.92
C ALA A 22 33.07 20.54 -3.31
N ALA A 23 32.24 21.55 -3.52
CA ALA A 23 32.67 22.94 -3.72
C ALA A 23 33.09 23.66 -2.42
N GLY A 24 33.08 22.97 -1.28
CA GLY A 24 33.49 23.52 0.02
C GLY A 24 32.39 24.31 0.75
N VAL A 25 31.17 24.30 0.23
CA VAL A 25 30.01 24.91 0.90
C VAL A 25 29.37 23.87 1.81
N MET A 26 29.41 24.08 3.12
CA MET A 26 28.72 23.18 4.05
C MET A 26 27.24 23.58 4.22
N PRO A 27 26.29 22.72 3.80
CA PRO A 27 24.87 22.97 4.01
C PRO A 27 24.53 22.98 5.50
N SER A 28 23.48 23.72 5.87
CA SER A 28 22.96 23.66 7.24
C SER A 28 22.50 22.23 7.57
N ARG A 29 22.57 21.88 8.86
CA ARG A 29 22.08 20.59 9.35
C ARG A 29 20.63 20.33 8.93
N GLU A 30 19.78 21.35 9.06
CA GLU A 30 18.36 21.27 8.70
C GLU A 30 18.15 20.95 7.22
N ARG A 31 18.89 21.62 6.33
CA ARG A 31 18.81 21.38 4.88
C ARG A 31 19.27 19.97 4.51
N MET A 32 20.38 19.53 5.09
CA MET A 32 20.92 18.18 4.87
C MET A 32 19.96 17.11 5.38
N THR A 33 19.36 17.29 6.57
CA THR A 33 18.33 16.40 7.09
C THR A 33 17.12 16.35 6.17
N GLY A 34 16.58 17.48 5.72
CA GLY A 34 15.40 17.51 4.85
C GLY A 34 15.61 16.81 3.50
N VAL A 35 16.77 17.03 2.85
CA VAL A 35 17.10 16.36 1.58
C VAL A 35 17.26 14.85 1.78
N LEU A 36 17.94 14.42 2.84
CA LEU A 36 18.15 12.99 3.12
C LEU A 36 16.85 12.28 3.51
N GLU A 37 16.00 12.90 4.32
CA GLU A 37 14.69 12.34 4.70
C GLU A 37 13.76 12.22 3.48
N GLY A 38 13.71 13.24 2.62
CA GLY A 38 12.96 13.20 1.36
C GLY A 38 13.45 12.11 0.42
N ALA A 39 14.78 11.98 0.27
CA ALA A 39 15.38 10.93 -0.54
C ALA A 39 15.14 9.54 0.03
N LEU A 40 15.27 9.35 1.35
CA LEU A 40 14.98 8.08 2.01
C LEU A 40 13.52 7.67 1.83
N ALA A 41 12.56 8.59 1.96
CA ALA A 41 11.14 8.27 1.75
C ALA A 41 10.85 7.76 0.33
N VAL A 42 11.55 8.28 -0.66
CA VAL A 42 11.40 7.92 -2.08
C VAL A 42 12.18 6.66 -2.46
N LEU A 43 13.37 6.45 -1.86
CA LEU A 43 14.22 5.28 -2.10
C LEU A 43 13.73 4.05 -1.33
N ALA A 44 13.24 4.23 -0.11
CA ALA A 44 12.62 3.17 0.70
C ALA A 44 11.21 2.81 0.22
N TYR A 45 10.63 3.58 -0.70
CA TYR A 45 9.41 3.18 -1.39
C TYR A 45 9.73 2.02 -2.34
N GLU A 46 9.57 0.79 -1.86
CA GLU A 46 9.47 -0.38 -2.73
C GLU A 46 8.06 -0.39 -3.36
N PRO A 47 7.95 -0.32 -4.70
CA PRO A 47 6.66 -0.51 -5.33
C PRO A 47 6.14 -1.90 -4.94
N PRO A 48 4.86 -2.03 -4.59
CA PRO A 48 4.31 -3.33 -4.23
C PRO A 48 4.56 -4.32 -5.37
N PRO A 49 4.89 -5.60 -5.08
CA PRO A 49 5.19 -6.59 -6.10
C PRO A 49 4.07 -6.63 -7.16
N ARG A 50 4.42 -6.81 -8.45
CA ARG A 50 3.44 -6.78 -9.54
C ARG A 50 2.27 -7.72 -9.27
N ASP A 51 2.58 -8.92 -8.78
CA ASP A 51 1.56 -9.85 -8.33
C ASP A 51 1.32 -9.73 -6.81
N PRO A 52 0.06 -9.50 -6.40
CA PRO A 52 -0.33 -9.50 -5.00
C PRO A 52 -0.30 -10.92 -4.43
N ALA A 53 0.14 -11.04 -3.18
CA ALA A 53 0.08 -12.30 -2.46
C ALA A 53 -1.39 -12.80 -2.34
N PRO A 54 -1.65 -14.12 -2.38
CA PRO A 54 -3.00 -14.68 -2.29
C PRO A 54 -3.78 -14.20 -1.06
N GLU A 55 -3.11 -13.99 0.07
CA GLU A 55 -3.73 -13.51 1.32
C GLU A 55 -4.22 -12.07 1.20
N LEU A 56 -3.55 -11.26 0.38
CA LEU A 56 -3.97 -9.88 0.10
C LEU A 56 -5.22 -9.87 -0.80
N LEU A 57 -5.27 -10.77 -1.80
CA LEU A 57 -6.45 -10.95 -2.65
C LEU A 57 -7.65 -11.47 -1.85
N ARG A 58 -7.43 -12.40 -0.91
CA ARG A 58 -8.48 -12.87 0.02
C ARG A 58 -9.01 -11.72 0.89
N ALA A 59 -8.13 -10.86 1.39
CA ALA A 59 -8.54 -9.69 2.18
C ALA A 59 -9.39 -8.70 1.35
N LEU A 60 -9.00 -8.44 0.10
CA LEU A 60 -9.76 -7.61 -0.82
C LEU A 60 -11.15 -8.22 -1.11
N ALA A 61 -11.20 -9.52 -1.40
CA ALA A 61 -12.46 -10.23 -1.66
C ALA A 61 -13.44 -10.15 -0.48
N LEU A 62 -12.93 -10.29 0.76
CA LEU A 62 -13.75 -10.13 1.96
C LEU A 62 -14.34 -8.71 2.07
N MET A 63 -13.54 -7.67 1.85
CA MET A 63 -14.02 -6.28 1.91
C MET A 63 -15.00 -5.93 0.79
N VAL A 64 -14.86 -6.53 -0.40
CA VAL A 64 -15.83 -6.35 -1.49
C VAL A 64 -17.13 -7.09 -1.18
N GLY A 65 -17.05 -8.30 -0.64
CA GLY A 65 -18.21 -9.16 -0.37
C GLY A 65 -18.99 -8.83 0.89
N ASP A 66 -18.37 -8.17 1.88
CA ASP A 66 -19.03 -7.81 3.15
C ASP A 66 -18.85 -6.32 3.49
N PRO A 67 -19.91 -5.48 3.32
CA PRO A 67 -19.86 -4.05 3.59
C PRO A 67 -19.70 -3.70 5.07
N ARG A 68 -19.76 -4.68 5.97
CA ARG A 68 -19.54 -4.47 7.42
C ARG A 68 -18.07 -4.43 7.78
N ILE A 69 -17.18 -4.90 6.89
CA ILE A 69 -15.73 -4.88 7.11
C ILE A 69 -15.20 -3.46 6.83
N VAL A 70 -15.23 -2.62 7.87
CA VAL A 70 -14.83 -1.21 7.77
C VAL A 70 -13.67 -0.83 8.67
N SER A 71 -13.23 -1.72 9.55
CA SER A 71 -12.09 -1.50 10.45
C SER A 71 -11.02 -2.58 10.29
N THR A 72 -9.81 -2.29 10.78
CA THR A 72 -8.71 -3.25 10.82
C THR A 72 -9.04 -4.48 11.66
N GLY A 73 -9.77 -4.30 12.76
CA GLY A 73 -10.20 -5.40 13.62
C GLY A 73 -11.23 -6.30 12.95
N ASP A 74 -12.18 -5.74 12.19
CA ASP A 74 -13.18 -6.52 11.45
C ASP A 74 -12.51 -7.37 10.38
N LEU A 75 -11.63 -6.75 9.58
CA LEU A 75 -10.91 -7.48 8.54
C LEU A 75 -10.02 -8.58 9.13
N GLY A 76 -9.32 -8.27 10.24
CA GLY A 76 -8.49 -9.24 10.94
C GLY A 76 -9.26 -10.47 11.39
N ARG A 77 -10.43 -10.28 12.01
CA ARG A 77 -11.32 -11.36 12.45
C ARG A 77 -11.92 -12.15 11.29
N SER A 78 -12.27 -11.49 10.19
CA SER A 78 -12.78 -12.16 8.99
C SER A 78 -11.70 -12.99 8.28
N LEU A 79 -10.43 -12.60 8.39
CA LEU A 79 -9.30 -13.37 7.87
C LEU A 79 -8.96 -14.58 8.75
N ASP A 80 -8.96 -14.37 10.07
CA ASP A 80 -8.70 -15.41 11.08
C ASP A 80 -9.51 -15.12 12.36
N GLY A 81 -10.56 -15.93 12.58
CA GLY A 81 -11.47 -15.80 13.71
C GLY A 81 -10.89 -16.27 15.04
N MET A 82 -9.71 -16.91 15.05
CA MET A 82 -9.05 -17.37 16.29
C MET A 82 -8.13 -16.31 16.91
N LEU A 83 -7.90 -15.19 16.22
CA LEU A 83 -7.02 -14.15 16.72
C LEU A 83 -7.68 -13.36 17.86
N ASN A 84 -6.89 -13.05 18.89
CA ASN A 84 -7.26 -12.03 19.85
C ASN A 84 -7.36 -10.64 19.17
N THR A 85 -8.01 -9.69 19.84
CA THR A 85 -8.28 -8.35 19.29
C THR A 85 -7.02 -7.64 18.77
N GLU A 86 -5.92 -7.70 19.51
CA GLU A 86 -4.68 -7.02 19.14
C GLU A 86 -4.05 -7.62 17.87
N ARG A 87 -3.98 -8.95 17.79
CA ARG A 87 -3.46 -9.67 16.62
C ARG A 87 -4.37 -9.48 15.40
N ALA A 88 -5.68 -9.48 15.59
CA ALA A 88 -6.64 -9.20 14.52
C ALA A 88 -6.44 -7.78 13.96
N CYS A 89 -6.38 -6.76 14.83
CA CYS A 89 -6.10 -5.38 14.42
C CYS A 89 -4.76 -5.25 13.69
N SER A 90 -3.73 -5.96 14.14
CA SER A 90 -2.41 -5.96 13.52
C SER A 90 -2.43 -6.59 12.12
N LEU A 91 -3.05 -7.77 11.97
CA LEU A 91 -3.19 -8.46 10.70
C LEU A 91 -4.00 -7.64 9.70
N GLY A 92 -5.20 -7.18 10.09
CA GLY A 92 -6.05 -6.37 9.24
C GLY A 92 -5.42 -5.03 8.88
N GLY A 93 -4.74 -4.39 9.83
CA GLY A 93 -3.97 -3.16 9.59
C GLY A 93 -2.82 -3.33 8.61
N ASN A 94 -2.13 -4.47 8.65
CA ASN A 94 -1.12 -4.81 7.66
C ASN A 94 -1.74 -4.96 6.26
N ARG A 95 -2.84 -5.71 6.13
CA ARG A 95 -3.54 -5.88 4.84
C ARG A 95 -4.10 -4.57 4.29
N MET A 96 -4.73 -3.74 5.12
CA MET A 96 -5.24 -2.43 4.70
C MET A 96 -4.12 -1.50 4.22
N ARG A 97 -2.96 -1.47 4.88
CA ARG A 97 -1.79 -0.70 4.39
C ARG A 97 -1.30 -1.21 3.03
N GLN A 98 -1.23 -2.52 2.84
CA GLN A 98 -0.82 -3.10 1.56
C GLN A 98 -1.83 -2.79 0.43
N MET A 99 -3.14 -2.84 0.73
CA MET A 99 -4.19 -2.49 -0.24
C MET A 99 -4.21 -0.98 -0.54
N LEU A 100 -3.95 -0.14 0.47
CA LEU A 100 -3.83 1.32 0.31
C LEU A 100 -2.67 1.68 -0.63
N ALA A 101 -1.51 1.05 -0.45
CA ALA A 101 -0.34 1.24 -1.31
C ALA A 101 -0.60 0.87 -2.78
N ARG A 102 -1.62 0.04 -3.03
CA ARG A 102 -2.09 -0.35 -4.38
C ARG A 102 -3.29 0.47 -4.87
N GLY A 103 -3.82 1.39 -4.07
CA GLY A 103 -4.99 2.19 -4.41
C GLY A 103 -6.32 1.41 -4.38
N TRP A 104 -6.38 0.23 -3.75
CA TRP A 104 -7.59 -0.60 -3.72
C TRP A 104 -8.56 -0.24 -2.59
N VAL A 105 -8.05 0.41 -1.56
CA VAL A 105 -8.84 0.91 -0.43
C VAL A 105 -8.40 2.31 -0.07
N VAL A 106 -9.31 3.07 0.53
CA VAL A 106 -9.06 4.40 1.08
C VAL A 106 -9.49 4.47 2.53
N ARG A 107 -8.87 5.38 3.29
CA ARG A 107 -9.28 5.68 4.66
C ARG A 107 -10.27 6.84 4.65
N GLU A 108 -11.47 6.59 5.15
CA GLU A 108 -12.54 7.56 5.31
C GLU A 108 -12.48 8.24 6.70
N ARG A 109 -13.47 9.09 6.99
CA ARG A 109 -13.64 9.71 8.30
C ARG A 109 -13.79 8.64 9.40
N PHE A 110 -13.38 9.00 10.61
CA PHE A 110 -13.44 8.12 11.78
C PHE A 110 -12.66 6.80 11.63
N ALA A 111 -11.58 6.83 10.83
CA ALA A 111 -10.70 5.67 10.60
C ALA A 111 -11.38 4.44 9.98
N ARG A 112 -12.53 4.64 9.31
CA ARG A 112 -13.17 3.60 8.49
C ARG A 112 -12.42 3.42 7.18
N TRP A 113 -12.55 2.24 6.59
CA TRP A 113 -11.96 1.88 5.31
C TRP A 113 -13.05 1.57 4.30
N ALA A 114 -12.83 1.99 3.06
CA ALA A 114 -13.73 1.71 1.94
C ALA A 114 -12.94 1.19 0.74
N VAL A 115 -13.55 0.29 -0.03
CA VAL A 115 -12.98 -0.23 -1.27
C VAL A 115 -13.20 0.79 -2.39
N THR A 116 -12.14 1.08 -3.14
CA THR A 116 -12.17 1.98 -4.30
C THR A 116 -12.74 1.28 -5.54
N PRO A 117 -13.09 2.02 -6.60
CA PRO A 117 -13.39 1.42 -7.91
C PRO A 117 -12.25 0.52 -8.43
N GLU A 118 -11.00 0.91 -8.22
CA GLU A 118 -9.82 0.14 -8.63
C GLU A 118 -9.71 -1.18 -7.87
N GLY A 119 -10.01 -1.18 -6.57
CA GLY A 119 -10.07 -2.39 -5.76
C GLY A 119 -11.18 -3.35 -6.21
N ARG A 120 -12.35 -2.83 -6.58
CA ARG A 120 -13.44 -3.65 -7.15
C ARG A 120 -13.04 -4.25 -8.50
N ALA A 121 -12.45 -3.45 -9.39
CA ALA A 121 -11.98 -3.92 -10.69
C ALA A 121 -10.87 -4.98 -10.57
N GLU A 122 -9.96 -4.87 -9.59
CA GLU A 122 -8.99 -5.92 -9.30
C GLU A 122 -9.68 -7.21 -8.86
N HIS A 123 -10.64 -7.12 -7.92
CA HIS A 123 -11.38 -8.27 -7.44
C HIS A 123 -12.09 -8.99 -8.60
N GLU A 124 -12.79 -8.26 -9.47
CA GLU A 124 -13.47 -8.80 -10.65
C GLU A 124 -12.50 -9.48 -11.63
N ARG A 125 -11.34 -8.85 -11.90
CA ARG A 125 -10.33 -9.42 -12.80
C ARG A 125 -9.79 -10.76 -12.30
N ARG A 126 -9.64 -10.90 -10.98
CA ARG A 126 -9.15 -12.13 -10.34
C ARG A 126 -10.26 -13.17 -10.15
N ALA A 127 -11.49 -12.73 -9.90
CA ALA A 127 -12.67 -13.61 -9.86
C ALA A 127 -12.96 -14.23 -11.25
N GLY A 128 -12.80 -13.45 -12.32
CA GLY A 128 -12.91 -13.94 -13.71
C GLY A 128 -11.73 -14.81 -14.18
N ALA A 129 -10.64 -14.89 -13.40
CA ALA A 129 -9.49 -15.76 -13.68
C ALA A 129 -9.66 -17.18 -13.11
N VAL A 130 -10.76 -17.45 -12.39
CA VAL A 130 -11.16 -18.82 -12.04
C VAL A 130 -12.05 -19.34 -13.18
N PRO A 131 -11.57 -20.24 -14.05
CA PRO A 131 -12.42 -20.82 -15.07
C PRO A 131 -13.60 -21.55 -14.41
N ALA A 132 -14.80 -21.37 -14.98
CA ALA A 132 -16.06 -21.95 -14.53
C ALA A 132 -16.13 -23.50 -14.67
N SER A 133 -15.00 -24.20 -14.71
CA SER A 133 -14.89 -25.60 -15.13
C SER A 133 -14.90 -26.63 -14.00
N ASP A 134 -14.79 -26.26 -12.72
CA ASP A 134 -14.69 -27.25 -11.61
C ASP A 134 -15.87 -27.25 -10.64
N VAL A 135 -17.03 -26.76 -11.08
CA VAL A 135 -18.31 -27.01 -10.37
C VAL A 135 -19.20 -27.83 -11.27
N ALA A 136 -18.82 -29.09 -11.49
CA ALA A 136 -19.78 -30.12 -11.83
C ALA A 136 -20.50 -30.55 -10.54
N PRO A 137 -21.85 -30.56 -10.49
CA PRO A 137 -22.56 -31.27 -9.44
C PRO A 137 -22.46 -32.77 -9.74
N GLY A 138 -21.66 -33.48 -8.96
CA GLY A 138 -21.68 -34.93 -8.85
C GLY A 138 -22.30 -35.35 -7.53
#